data_AF-W2CTY9-F1
#
_entry.id   AF-W2CTY9-F1
#
_cell.length_a   1.000
_cell.length_b   1.000
_cell.length_c   1.000
_cell.angle_alpha   90.00
_cell.angle_beta   90.00
_cell.angle_gamma   90.00
#
_symmetry.space_group_name_H-M   'P 1'
#
loop_
_entity.id
_entity.type
_entity.pdbx_description
1 polymer ?
#
loop_
_entity_poly.entity_id
_entity_poly.type
_entity_poly.pdbx_seq_one_letter_code
_entity_poly.pdbx_strand_id
1 'polypeptide(L)'
;MERKASELIAGHIDVTKKKMTSDKLAPVTYSSQAELLRNEELRFPADELYASSWDTRWVNPFRSKNIPFPDSFRVDCSSFVCPVGKRLKINSEYGIRRRWMHRGIDLDLNIGDTVRAAFSGKVRIKNFERGGYGNYLVIRHPNGLETVYGHLSGFLVGENQIVLAGQPIGLGGSTGRSTGPHLHFETRFLGEAFNPHEIIDFNNGTPRRDFYVIRKSTFRRNVNVYTSTSERIVYHRVRRGESVAMIARKYRISVAELCRLNGLRRKSRLRVGQALRCGKIYITTPKRKIAEDEAVASTTTTNVDRTVVRPAAYHRVESDETLMSIARQYGASVDA
;
A
#
# COMPACT_ATOMS: atom_id res chain seq x y z
N MET A 1 25.61 36.82 1.83
CA MET A 1 26.01 36.52 3.23
C MET A 1 25.98 35.01 3.40
N GLU A 2 27.12 34.37 3.24
CA GLU A 2 27.30 32.93 3.47
C GLU A 2 27.22 32.65 4.97
N ARG A 3 26.37 31.69 5.38
CA ARG A 3 26.33 31.22 6.76
C ARG A 3 26.98 29.85 6.83
N LYS A 4 28.18 29.80 7.40
CA LYS A 4 28.86 28.55 7.76
C LYS A 4 28.16 27.96 8.99
N ALA A 5 27.43 26.87 8.82
CA ALA A 5 26.99 26.06 9.94
C ALA A 5 28.09 25.03 10.25
N SER A 6 28.69 25.13 11.43
CA SER A 6 29.65 24.16 11.96
C SER A 6 28.90 22.95 12.52
N GLU A 7 29.14 21.76 11.95
CA GLU A 7 28.63 20.48 12.47
C GLU A 7 29.29 20.17 13.83
N LEU A 8 28.47 19.96 14.88
CA LEU A 8 28.88 19.37 16.15
C LEU A 8 28.67 17.85 16.07
N ILE A 9 29.76 17.09 15.93
CA ILE A 9 29.75 15.62 16.04
C ILE A 9 30.09 15.27 17.50
N ALA A 10 29.08 14.87 18.28
CA ALA A 10 29.30 14.17 19.55
C ALA A 10 29.51 12.68 19.25
N GLY A 11 30.76 12.30 18.96
CA GLY A 11 31.16 10.89 18.92
C GLY A 11 31.34 10.37 20.35
N HIS A 12 30.82 9.17 20.64
CA HIS A 12 31.35 8.36 21.72
C HIS A 12 32.85 8.11 21.45
N ILE A 13 33.71 8.65 22.31
CA ILE A 13 35.15 8.44 22.26
C ILE A 13 35.46 7.23 23.14
N ASP A 14 35.66 6.06 22.53
CA ASP A 14 36.45 5.00 23.16
C ASP A 14 37.93 5.28 22.89
N VAL A 15 38.63 5.74 23.92
CA VAL A 15 40.05 6.07 23.89
C VAL A 15 40.85 4.76 23.90
N THR A 16 41.20 4.24 22.72
CA THR A 16 42.43 3.45 22.58
C THR A 16 43.20 3.89 21.34
N LYS A 17 44.47 4.26 21.56
CA LYS A 17 45.38 4.89 20.60
C LYS A 17 45.55 4.06 19.32
N LYS A 18 44.90 4.47 18.23
CA LYS A 18 45.39 4.22 16.86
C LYS A 18 45.17 5.46 16.01
N LYS A 19 46.28 5.98 15.50
CA LYS A 19 46.44 7.19 14.69
C LYS A 19 45.58 7.04 13.41
N MET A 20 44.37 7.59 13.41
CA MET A 20 43.54 7.69 12.20
C MET A 20 43.94 8.96 11.45
N THR A 21 44.44 8.78 10.24
CA THR A 21 44.64 9.86 9.26
C THR A 21 43.30 10.53 9.00
N SER A 22 43.18 11.83 9.32
CA SER A 22 41.98 12.59 8.95
C SER A 22 42.00 12.83 7.44
N ASP A 23 41.28 12.01 6.69
CA ASP A 23 40.94 12.36 5.32
C ASP A 23 40.18 13.69 5.36
N LYS A 24 40.69 14.68 4.60
CA LYS A 24 40.11 16.01 4.49
C LYS A 24 38.70 15.88 3.91
N LEU A 25 37.69 15.96 4.77
CA LEU A 25 36.29 16.03 4.35
C LEU A 25 36.10 17.32 3.53
N ALA A 26 35.70 17.17 2.26
CA ALA A 26 35.36 18.30 1.42
C ALA A 26 34.15 19.04 2.01
N PRO A 27 34.14 20.39 2.02
CA PRO A 27 32.98 21.14 2.49
C PRO A 27 31.80 20.90 1.54
N VAL A 28 30.74 20.26 2.05
CA VAL A 28 29.47 20.15 1.32
C VAL A 28 28.81 21.52 1.35
N THR A 29 28.61 22.12 0.17
CA THR A 29 27.97 23.43 0.03
C THR A 29 26.52 23.22 -0.39
N TYR A 30 25.56 23.60 0.44
CA TYR A 30 24.14 23.53 0.11
C TYR A 30 23.68 24.85 -0.50
N SER A 31 23.02 24.79 -1.66
CA SER A 31 22.63 25.98 -2.42
C SER A 31 21.40 26.69 -1.82
N SER A 32 20.62 25.99 -0.99
CA SER A 32 19.43 26.51 -0.34
C SER A 32 19.10 25.80 0.98
N GLN A 33 18.31 26.46 1.84
CA GLN A 33 17.80 25.86 3.07
C GLN A 33 16.96 24.60 2.80
N ALA A 34 16.20 24.57 1.70
CA ALA A 34 15.38 23.42 1.33
C ALA A 34 16.22 22.20 0.96
N GLU A 35 17.37 22.41 0.31
CA GLU A 35 18.31 21.35 -0.03
C GLU A 35 19.01 20.78 1.21
N LEU A 36 19.33 21.65 2.18
CA LEU A 36 19.89 21.24 3.47
C LEU A 36 18.91 20.37 4.25
N LEU A 37 17.66 20.81 4.40
CA LEU A 37 16.60 20.05 5.08
C LEU A 37 16.34 18.70 4.41
N ARG A 38 16.27 18.64 3.07
CA ARG A 38 16.10 17.39 2.35
C ARG A 38 17.26 16.41 2.59
N ASN A 39 18.50 16.91 2.62
CA ASN A 39 19.66 16.07 2.90
C ASN A 39 19.66 15.56 4.34
N GLU A 40 19.26 16.40 5.30
CA GLU A 40 19.09 16.02 6.70
C GLU A 40 18.03 14.92 6.85
N GLU A 41 16.85 15.10 6.23
CA GLU A 41 15.78 14.11 6.18
C GLU A 41 16.26 12.77 5.59
N LEU A 42 17.09 12.79 4.54
CA LEU A 42 17.64 11.56 3.96
C LEU A 42 18.73 10.93 4.84
N ARG A 43 19.49 11.74 5.58
CA ARG A 43 20.56 11.26 6.48
C ARG A 43 19.98 10.62 7.74
N PHE A 44 18.84 11.13 8.21
CA PHE A 44 18.10 10.71 9.40
C PHE A 44 16.60 10.51 9.08
N PRO A 45 16.24 9.52 8.24
CA PRO A 45 14.89 9.37 7.74
C PRO A 45 13.90 9.01 8.85
N ALA A 46 12.92 9.90 9.04
CA ALA A 46 11.86 9.78 10.04
C ALA A 46 12.40 9.55 11.47
N ASP A 47 13.49 10.24 11.83
CA ASP A 47 14.21 10.02 13.11
C ASP A 47 13.31 10.19 14.33
N GLU A 48 12.50 11.25 14.37
CA GLU A 48 11.54 11.51 15.45
C GLU A 48 10.53 10.36 15.61
N LEU A 49 9.98 9.87 14.49
CA LEU A 49 9.01 8.78 14.48
C LEU A 49 9.63 7.46 14.98
N TYR A 50 10.90 7.22 14.65
CA TYR A 50 11.63 6.03 15.05
C TYR A 50 12.41 6.22 16.35
N ALA A 51 12.24 7.36 17.06
CA ALA A 51 12.93 7.72 18.30
C ALA A 51 14.45 7.49 18.23
N SER A 52 15.08 7.95 17.15
CA SER A 52 16.51 7.77 16.85
C SER A 52 16.99 6.31 16.82
N SER A 53 16.07 5.34 16.69
CA SER A 53 16.39 3.92 16.64
C SER A 53 16.83 3.49 15.25
N TRP A 54 18.13 3.24 15.08
CA TRP A 54 18.74 2.67 13.88
C TRP A 54 19.31 1.27 14.13
N ASP A 55 18.42 0.27 14.25
CA ASP A 55 18.83 -1.14 14.38
C ASP A 55 18.93 -1.77 13.00
N THR A 56 20.04 -2.46 12.69
CA THR A 56 20.32 -3.08 11.39
C THR A 56 20.25 -4.61 11.43
N ARG A 57 19.93 -5.20 12.59
CA ARG A 57 19.91 -6.67 12.81
C ARG A 57 18.62 -7.32 12.35
N TRP A 58 17.49 -6.60 12.44
CA TRP A 58 16.17 -7.17 12.22
C TRP A 58 15.30 -6.29 11.32
N VAL A 59 14.53 -6.91 10.41
CA VAL A 59 13.54 -6.22 9.58
C VAL A 59 12.50 -5.50 10.44
N ASN A 60 11.99 -6.16 11.51
CA ASN A 60 11.22 -5.47 12.56
C ASN A 60 12.15 -5.16 13.76
N PRO A 61 12.65 -3.92 13.90
CA PRO A 61 13.53 -3.54 15.00
C PRO A 61 12.80 -3.48 16.37
N PHE A 62 11.46 -3.56 16.36
CA PHE A 62 10.61 -3.33 17.51
C PHE A 62 9.88 -4.59 17.98
N ARG A 63 10.27 -5.77 17.49
CA ARG A 63 9.66 -7.06 17.83
C ARG A 63 9.58 -7.36 19.35
N SER A 64 10.46 -6.76 20.14
CA SER A 64 10.57 -6.96 21.59
C SER A 64 10.36 -5.66 22.39
N LYS A 65 9.93 -4.58 21.72
CA LYS A 65 9.77 -3.24 22.32
C LYS A 65 8.33 -2.77 22.15
N ASN A 66 7.77 -2.17 23.19
CA ASN A 66 6.49 -1.49 23.09
C ASN A 66 6.76 -0.03 22.72
N ILE A 67 6.49 0.34 21.48
CA ILE A 67 6.76 1.69 20.96
C ILE A 67 5.45 2.42 20.79
N PRO A 68 5.36 3.72 21.16
CA PRO A 68 4.18 4.52 20.94
C PRO A 68 3.84 4.56 19.45
N PHE A 69 2.82 3.79 19.07
CA PHE A 69 2.27 3.78 17.72
C PHE A 69 1.24 4.92 17.62
N PRO A 70 1.42 5.91 16.73
CA PRO A 70 0.49 7.03 16.61
C PRO A 70 -0.88 6.54 16.13
N ASP A 71 -1.96 7.14 16.64
CA ASP A 71 -3.33 6.75 16.25
C ASP A 71 -3.56 6.88 14.74
N SER A 72 -2.95 7.90 14.14
CA SER A 72 -2.82 8.01 12.69
C SER A 72 -1.53 8.69 12.27
N PHE A 73 -1.02 8.33 11.09
CA PHE A 73 0.16 8.93 10.48
C PHE A 73 -0.07 9.12 8.98
N ARG A 74 0.24 10.31 8.46
CA ARG A 74 0.09 10.64 7.04
C ARG A 74 1.41 10.39 6.32
N VAL A 75 1.40 9.41 5.42
CA VAL A 75 2.52 9.07 4.55
C VAL A 75 2.35 9.78 3.20
N ASP A 76 3.40 10.45 2.73
CA ASP A 76 3.50 10.94 1.36
C ASP A 76 3.92 9.79 0.42
N CYS A 77 3.10 9.52 -0.59
CA CYS A 77 3.32 8.49 -1.59
C CYS A 77 3.60 9.07 -2.98
N SER A 78 3.59 10.40 -3.14
CA SER A 78 3.71 11.08 -4.44
C SER A 78 5.05 10.84 -5.13
N SER A 79 6.11 10.58 -4.37
CA SER A 79 7.47 10.30 -4.86
C SER A 79 7.72 8.82 -5.18
N PHE A 80 6.68 7.98 -5.16
CA PHE A 80 6.80 6.55 -5.46
C PHE A 80 7.33 6.31 -6.87
N VAL A 81 8.31 5.43 -6.98
CA VAL A 81 8.78 4.84 -8.24
C VAL A 81 8.60 3.33 -8.15
N CYS A 82 8.12 2.70 -9.23
CA CYS A 82 7.97 1.26 -9.23
C CYS A 82 9.35 0.57 -9.11
N PRO A 83 9.52 -0.38 -8.18
CA PRO A 83 10.82 -1.01 -7.94
C PRO A 83 11.24 -2.00 -9.04
N VAL A 84 10.28 -2.46 -9.86
CA VAL A 84 10.51 -3.32 -11.03
C VAL A 84 10.15 -2.57 -12.31
N GLY A 85 10.68 -3.05 -13.44
CA GLY A 85 10.45 -2.46 -14.76
C GLY A 85 9.06 -2.75 -15.34
N LYS A 86 8.99 -2.88 -16.67
CA LYS A 86 7.72 -2.92 -17.44
C LYS A 86 6.81 -4.12 -17.13
N ARG A 87 7.32 -5.19 -16.50
CA ARG A 87 6.51 -6.36 -16.12
C ARG A 87 5.88 -6.15 -14.74
N LEU A 88 4.74 -5.47 -14.75
CA LEU A 88 3.93 -5.23 -13.56
C LEU A 88 2.98 -6.39 -13.28
N LYS A 89 3.52 -7.61 -13.20
CA LYS A 89 2.74 -8.80 -12.86
C LYS A 89 2.99 -9.17 -11.41
N ILE A 90 1.91 -9.31 -10.65
CA ILE A 90 1.97 -9.85 -9.30
C ILE A 90 1.87 -11.37 -9.41
N ASN A 91 2.92 -12.06 -8.97
CA ASN A 91 2.95 -13.51 -8.90
C ASN A 91 2.23 -14.00 -7.64
N SER A 92 2.29 -13.24 -6.54
CA SER A 92 1.57 -13.60 -5.34
C SER A 92 1.34 -12.44 -4.36
N GLU A 93 0.18 -12.47 -3.71
CA GLU A 93 -0.37 -11.37 -2.92
C GLU A 93 0.11 -11.34 -1.46
N TYR A 94 -0.11 -10.20 -0.81
CA TYR A 94 -0.02 -10.04 0.65
C TYR A 94 -1.16 -10.77 1.36
N GLY A 95 -0.86 -11.44 2.46
CA GLY A 95 -1.88 -12.09 3.28
C GLY A 95 -1.54 -13.52 3.68
N ILE A 96 -2.51 -14.19 4.31
CA ILE A 96 -2.34 -15.56 4.81
C ILE A 96 -2.32 -16.54 3.63
N ARG A 97 -1.23 -17.31 3.52
CA ARG A 97 -1.05 -18.42 2.58
C ARG A 97 -1.02 -19.74 3.36
N ARG A 98 -2.09 -20.53 3.26
CA ARG A 98 -2.26 -21.77 4.04
C ARG A 98 -1.99 -21.53 5.54
N ARG A 99 -0.80 -21.88 6.04
CA ARG A 99 -0.40 -21.73 7.46
C ARG A 99 0.56 -20.56 7.74
N TRP A 100 0.99 -19.80 6.72
CA TRP A 100 2.02 -18.77 6.85
C TRP A 100 1.53 -17.42 6.36
N MET A 101 1.88 -16.34 7.06
CA MET A 101 1.58 -14.98 6.63
C MET A 101 2.63 -14.49 5.63
N HIS A 102 2.21 -14.14 4.43
CA HIS A 102 3.04 -13.43 3.47
C HIS A 102 2.99 -11.92 3.75
N ARG A 103 4.15 -11.36 4.14
CA ARG A 103 4.28 -9.99 4.65
C ARG A 103 4.52 -8.93 3.55
N GLY A 104 4.61 -9.36 2.30
CA GLY A 104 4.83 -8.50 1.14
C GLY A 104 3.96 -8.90 -0.05
N ILE A 105 4.41 -8.54 -1.23
CA ILE A 105 3.93 -9.07 -2.51
C ILE A 105 5.11 -9.59 -3.32
N ASP A 106 4.85 -10.53 -4.20
CA ASP A 106 5.86 -11.10 -5.09
C ASP A 106 5.64 -10.55 -6.49
N LEU A 107 6.59 -9.73 -6.97
CA LEU A 107 6.56 -9.07 -8.27
C LEU A 107 7.40 -9.86 -9.28
N ASP A 108 6.84 -10.09 -10.46
CA ASP A 108 7.52 -10.78 -11.54
C ASP A 108 8.76 -10.03 -12.01
N LEU A 109 9.89 -10.74 -12.09
CA LEU A 109 11.12 -10.26 -12.71
C LEU A 109 11.98 -11.45 -13.15
N ASN A 110 12.97 -11.17 -14.00
CA ASN A 110 14.01 -12.14 -14.34
C ASN A 110 15.24 -11.94 -13.46
N ILE A 111 16.03 -13.00 -13.30
CA ILE A 111 17.33 -12.89 -12.65
C ILE A 111 18.18 -11.87 -13.42
N GLY A 112 18.78 -10.90 -12.71
CA GLY A 112 19.58 -9.84 -13.29
C GLY A 112 18.80 -8.56 -13.65
N ASP A 113 17.47 -8.57 -13.63
CA ASP A 113 16.68 -7.36 -13.86
C ASP A 113 17.02 -6.30 -12.79
N THR A 114 17.09 -5.03 -13.19
CA THR A 114 17.40 -3.95 -12.24
C THR A 114 16.24 -3.73 -11.26
N VAL A 115 16.54 -3.83 -9.96
CA VAL A 115 15.64 -3.44 -8.87
C VAL A 115 15.98 -2.03 -8.42
N ARG A 116 14.95 -1.18 -8.27
CA ARG A 116 15.08 0.24 -7.93
C ARG A 116 14.46 0.57 -6.57
N ALA A 117 14.97 1.61 -5.91
CA ALA A 117 14.38 2.11 -4.67
C ALA A 117 12.99 2.71 -4.94
N ALA A 118 11.98 2.27 -4.19
CA ALA A 118 10.60 2.72 -4.35
C ALA A 118 10.39 4.18 -3.89
N PHE A 119 11.16 4.62 -2.91
CA PHE A 119 11.20 6.00 -2.41
C PHE A 119 12.64 6.37 -2.07
N SER A 120 12.95 7.67 -2.02
CA SER A 120 14.24 8.14 -1.52
C SER A 120 14.38 7.80 -0.04
N GLY A 121 15.60 7.51 0.41
CA GLY A 121 15.85 7.14 1.80
C GLY A 121 17.28 6.70 2.04
N LYS A 122 17.48 5.97 3.14
CA LYS A 122 18.78 5.43 3.54
C LYS A 122 18.69 3.94 3.79
N VAL A 123 19.65 3.19 3.26
CA VAL A 123 19.73 1.74 3.41
C VAL A 123 20.01 1.41 4.87
N ARG A 124 19.05 0.80 5.56
CA ARG A 124 19.18 0.36 6.95
C ARG A 124 19.79 -1.03 7.05
N ILE A 125 19.38 -1.95 6.16
CA ILE A 125 19.91 -3.32 6.16
C ILE A 125 20.37 -3.67 4.77
N LYS A 126 21.55 -4.29 4.71
CA LYS A 126 22.02 -5.09 3.58
C LYS A 126 22.49 -6.43 4.14
N ASN A 127 21.74 -7.50 3.93
CA ASN A 127 22.06 -8.78 4.56
C ASN A 127 21.57 -9.98 3.74
N PHE A 128 21.95 -11.18 4.17
CA PHE A 128 21.52 -12.45 3.60
C PHE A 128 20.82 -13.32 4.65
N GLU A 129 19.64 -13.84 4.32
CA GLU A 129 18.88 -14.77 5.15
C GLU A 129 18.46 -16.01 4.35
N ARG A 130 19.16 -17.14 4.56
CA ARG A 130 18.94 -18.39 3.80
C ARG A 130 17.49 -18.92 3.88
N GLY A 131 16.87 -18.85 5.07
CA GLY A 131 15.53 -19.41 5.33
C GLY A 131 14.36 -18.48 4.99
N GLY A 132 14.65 -17.23 4.63
CA GLY A 132 13.67 -16.18 4.40
C GLY A 132 14.01 -15.38 3.15
N TYR A 133 14.38 -14.12 3.32
CA TYR A 133 14.51 -13.16 2.22
C TYR A 133 15.66 -13.42 1.23
N GLY A 134 16.58 -14.36 1.47
CA GLY A 134 17.80 -14.46 0.65
C GLY A 134 18.63 -13.20 0.79
N ASN A 135 19.21 -12.68 -0.30
CA ASN A 135 19.81 -11.35 -0.27
C ASN A 135 18.70 -10.30 -0.20
N TYR A 136 18.79 -9.39 0.76
CA TYR A 136 17.77 -8.37 0.94
C TYR A 136 18.28 -7.03 1.41
N LEU A 137 17.52 -6.00 1.03
CA LEU A 137 17.70 -4.63 1.48
C LEU A 137 16.49 -4.18 2.29
N VAL A 138 16.74 -3.39 3.32
CA VAL A 138 15.70 -2.57 3.96
C VAL A 138 16.09 -1.11 3.84
N ILE A 139 15.20 -0.28 3.30
CA ILE A 139 15.42 1.16 3.14
C ILE A 139 14.41 1.89 4.01
N ARG A 140 14.87 2.81 4.86
CA ARG A 140 14.02 3.72 5.62
C ARG A 140 13.89 5.06 4.89
N HIS A 141 12.68 5.58 4.85
CA HIS A 141 12.31 6.74 4.06
C HIS A 141 11.86 7.91 4.95
N PRO A 142 12.09 9.17 4.54
CA PRO A 142 11.60 10.34 5.26
C PRO A 142 10.07 10.37 5.45
N ASN A 143 9.32 9.73 4.56
CA ASN A 143 7.86 9.62 4.65
C ASN A 143 7.37 8.65 5.75
N GLY A 144 8.26 8.13 6.60
CA GLY A 144 7.94 7.26 7.73
C GLY A 144 7.81 5.77 7.39
N LEU A 145 7.93 5.39 6.13
CA LEU A 145 7.91 3.98 5.72
C LEU A 145 9.30 3.34 5.77
N GLU A 146 9.30 2.02 5.91
CA GLU A 146 10.40 1.17 5.48
C GLU A 146 9.93 0.26 4.33
N THR A 147 10.77 0.08 3.32
CA THR A 147 10.54 -0.90 2.25
C THR A 147 11.58 -2.01 2.29
N VAL A 148 11.15 -3.24 2.01
CA VAL A 148 12.01 -4.43 1.96
C VAL A 148 12.07 -4.96 0.53
N TYR A 149 13.26 -5.32 0.07
CA TYR A 149 13.54 -5.88 -1.25
C TYR A 149 14.26 -7.20 -1.06
N GLY A 150 13.53 -8.31 -1.22
CA GLY A 150 14.04 -9.67 -1.00
C GLY A 150 14.33 -10.43 -2.30
N HIS A 151 14.96 -11.58 -2.14
CA HIS A 151 15.35 -12.55 -3.15
C HIS A 151 16.32 -12.03 -4.22
N LEU A 152 17.07 -10.96 -3.90
CA LEU A 152 18.01 -10.35 -4.85
C LEU A 152 19.13 -11.32 -5.25
N SER A 153 19.68 -11.17 -6.45
CA SER A 153 20.89 -11.89 -6.87
C SER A 153 22.16 -11.15 -6.48
N GLY A 154 22.10 -9.82 -6.37
CA GLY A 154 23.22 -8.98 -5.97
C GLY A 154 22.79 -7.59 -5.49
N PHE A 155 23.69 -6.92 -4.79
CA PHE A 155 23.50 -5.57 -4.27
C PHE A 155 24.26 -4.55 -5.12
N LEU A 156 23.64 -3.41 -5.41
CA LEU A 156 24.28 -2.26 -6.05
C LEU A 156 24.56 -1.12 -5.07
N VAL A 157 24.11 -1.26 -3.82
CA VAL A 157 24.28 -0.27 -2.75
C VAL A 157 24.79 -0.91 -1.46
N GLY A 158 25.37 -0.08 -0.60
CA GLY A 158 25.88 -0.44 0.72
C GLY A 158 24.89 -0.11 1.84
N GLU A 159 25.13 -0.69 3.02
CA GLU A 159 24.46 -0.25 4.25
C GLU A 159 24.81 1.22 4.56
N ASN A 160 23.86 1.95 5.14
CA ASN A 160 23.92 3.39 5.44
C ASN A 160 24.05 4.33 4.23
N GLN A 161 24.05 3.80 3.00
CA GLN A 161 24.04 4.61 1.79
C GLN A 161 22.69 5.32 1.61
N ILE A 162 22.72 6.61 1.25
CA ILE A 162 21.55 7.36 0.80
C ILE A 162 21.23 6.98 -0.64
N VAL A 163 19.97 6.72 -0.92
CA VAL A 163 19.47 6.36 -2.26
C VAL A 163 18.26 7.22 -2.61
N LEU A 164 18.15 7.59 -3.88
CA LEU A 164 17.01 8.34 -4.40
C LEU A 164 15.93 7.41 -4.96
N ALA A 165 14.68 7.86 -4.97
CA ALA A 165 13.59 7.13 -5.62
C ALA A 165 13.96 6.83 -7.08
N GLY A 166 13.77 5.59 -7.51
CA GLY A 166 14.16 5.12 -8.84
C GLY A 166 15.64 4.79 -9.01
N GLN A 167 16.51 5.06 -8.04
CA GLN A 167 17.92 4.66 -8.12
C GLN A 167 18.05 3.12 -8.14
N PRO A 168 18.88 2.52 -9.01
CA PRO A 168 19.23 1.11 -8.93
C PRO A 168 19.85 0.74 -7.58
N ILE A 169 19.32 -0.29 -6.93
CA ILE A 169 19.78 -0.75 -5.61
C ILE A 169 20.20 -2.22 -5.58
N GLY A 170 19.78 -3.01 -6.55
CA GLY A 170 20.08 -4.43 -6.61
C GLY A 170 19.66 -5.05 -7.92
N LEU A 171 19.88 -6.35 -8.02
CA LEU A 171 19.50 -7.15 -9.17
C LEU A 171 18.47 -8.21 -8.75
N GLY A 172 17.46 -8.43 -9.58
CA GLY A 172 16.46 -9.45 -9.42
C GLY A 172 17.08 -10.83 -9.33
N GLY A 173 16.46 -11.74 -8.57
CA GLY A 173 17.04 -13.04 -8.28
C GLY A 173 16.02 -14.07 -7.81
N SER A 174 16.53 -15.14 -7.21
CA SER A 174 15.76 -16.22 -6.62
C SER A 174 16.51 -16.81 -5.42
N THR A 175 17.12 -15.97 -4.58
CA THR A 175 17.91 -16.40 -3.42
C THR A 175 17.06 -16.62 -2.18
N GLY A 176 17.56 -17.40 -1.21
CA GLY A 176 16.84 -17.70 0.03
C GLY A 176 15.65 -18.63 -0.20
N ARG A 177 14.52 -18.37 0.46
CA ARG A 177 13.30 -19.17 0.34
C ARG A 177 12.44 -18.66 -0.83
N SER A 178 12.84 -19.01 -2.05
CA SER A 178 12.13 -18.69 -3.28
C SER A 178 11.86 -19.93 -4.14
N THR A 179 10.72 -19.97 -4.84
CA THR A 179 10.38 -21.03 -5.80
C THR A 179 10.72 -20.69 -7.25
N GLY A 180 11.20 -19.46 -7.51
CA GLY A 180 11.56 -18.99 -8.85
C GLY A 180 11.85 -17.49 -8.87
N PRO A 181 12.32 -16.93 -9.99
CA PRO A 181 12.69 -15.52 -10.08
C PRO A 181 11.51 -14.57 -9.76
N HIS A 182 11.67 -13.72 -8.74
CA HIS A 182 10.74 -12.65 -8.39
C HIS A 182 11.39 -11.66 -7.41
N LEU A 183 10.80 -10.48 -7.26
CA LEU A 183 11.09 -9.56 -6.17
C LEU A 183 10.06 -9.75 -5.07
N HIS A 184 10.50 -10.12 -3.87
CA HIS A 184 9.66 -9.99 -2.69
C HIS A 184 9.72 -8.54 -2.18
N PHE A 185 8.59 -7.84 -2.22
CA PHE A 185 8.50 -6.42 -1.86
C PHE A 185 7.55 -6.22 -0.68
N GLU A 186 8.04 -5.59 0.39
CA GLU A 186 7.21 -5.23 1.54
C GLU A 186 7.12 -3.72 1.76
N THR A 187 5.99 -3.29 2.29
CA THR A 187 5.81 -1.96 2.88
C THR A 187 5.59 -2.12 4.38
N ARG A 188 6.40 -1.43 5.18
CA ARG A 188 6.37 -1.50 6.63
C ARG A 188 6.27 -0.11 7.24
N PHE A 189 5.61 -0.03 8.40
CA PHE A 189 5.55 1.18 9.22
C PHE A 189 5.77 0.81 10.67
N LEU A 190 6.75 1.45 11.32
CA LEU A 190 7.18 1.10 12.68
C LEU A 190 7.36 -0.41 12.88
N GLY A 191 8.07 -1.03 11.93
CA GLY A 191 8.38 -2.45 11.98
C GLY A 191 7.21 -3.39 11.70
N GLU A 192 5.96 -2.93 11.55
CA GLU A 192 4.81 -3.76 11.18
C GLU A 192 4.57 -3.73 9.66
N ALA A 193 4.32 -4.90 9.07
CA ALA A 193 4.03 -5.01 7.64
C ALA A 193 2.56 -4.69 7.37
N PHE A 194 2.28 -4.05 6.24
CA PHE A 194 0.92 -3.92 5.72
C PHE A 194 0.93 -4.17 4.21
N ASN A 195 -0.26 -4.38 3.64
CA ASN A 195 -0.39 -4.69 2.22
C ASN A 195 0.13 -3.52 1.36
N PRO A 196 1.16 -3.73 0.51
CA PRO A 196 1.64 -2.70 -0.43
C PRO A 196 0.56 -2.15 -1.35
N HIS A 197 -0.50 -2.93 -1.63
CA HIS A 197 -1.65 -2.46 -2.40
C HIS A 197 -2.45 -1.34 -1.73
N GLU A 198 -2.30 -1.08 -0.43
CA GLU A 198 -2.98 0.06 0.19
C GLU A 198 -2.48 1.39 -0.35
N ILE A 199 -1.19 1.44 -0.75
CA ILE A 199 -0.53 2.66 -1.23
C ILE A 199 -0.22 2.64 -2.72
N ILE A 200 -0.04 1.46 -3.33
CA ILE A 200 0.43 1.32 -4.71
C ILE A 200 -0.60 0.58 -5.57
N ASP A 201 -0.85 1.13 -6.76
CA ASP A 201 -1.54 0.44 -7.84
C ASP A 201 -0.51 -0.23 -8.75
N PHE A 202 -0.14 -1.47 -8.41
CA PHE A 202 0.88 -2.21 -9.15
C PHE A 202 0.48 -2.49 -10.59
N ASN A 203 -0.80 -2.53 -10.95
CA ASN A 203 -1.23 -2.68 -12.35
C ASN A 203 -0.77 -1.50 -13.23
N ASN A 204 -0.68 -0.31 -12.62
CA ASN A 204 -0.31 0.93 -13.30
C ASN A 204 1.08 1.43 -12.91
N GLY A 205 1.74 0.81 -11.91
CA GLY A 205 3.05 1.21 -11.42
C GLY A 205 3.05 2.58 -10.72
N THR A 206 1.89 3.03 -10.23
CA THR A 206 1.69 4.37 -9.66
C THR A 206 1.13 4.32 -8.26
N PRO A 207 1.36 5.33 -7.41
CA PRO A 207 0.68 5.43 -6.13
C PRO A 207 -0.83 5.59 -6.32
N ARG A 208 -1.64 4.97 -5.44
CA ARG A 208 -3.10 5.08 -5.49
C ARG A 208 -3.57 6.51 -5.21
N ARG A 209 -2.83 7.23 -4.36
CA ARG A 209 -3.08 8.60 -3.91
C ARG A 209 -1.73 9.26 -3.59
N ASP A 210 -1.69 10.58 -3.59
CA ASP A 210 -0.49 11.34 -3.19
C ASP A 210 -0.16 11.13 -1.71
N PHE A 211 -1.16 10.78 -0.89
CA PHE A 211 -0.97 10.46 0.52
C PHE A 211 -1.84 9.29 0.98
N TYR A 212 -1.33 8.58 1.99
CA TYR A 212 -2.03 7.51 2.69
C TYR A 212 -2.01 7.77 4.19
N VAL A 213 -3.13 7.54 4.86
CA VAL A 213 -3.23 7.70 6.31
C VAL A 213 -3.20 6.32 6.93
N ILE A 214 -2.07 5.98 7.52
CA ILE A 214 -1.92 4.80 8.36
C ILE A 214 -2.71 5.04 9.63
N ARG A 215 -3.48 4.03 10.05
CA ARG A 215 -4.18 4.03 11.34
C ARG A 215 -3.73 2.83 12.14
N LYS A 216 -3.79 2.91 13.47
CA LYS A 216 -3.50 1.76 14.34
C LYS A 216 -4.36 0.53 14.00
N SER A 217 -5.58 0.73 13.49
CA SER A 217 -6.46 -0.35 13.02
C SER A 217 -5.92 -1.14 11.83
N THR A 218 -5.02 -0.55 11.01
CA THR A 218 -4.43 -1.19 9.82
C THR A 218 -3.67 -2.48 10.15
N PHE A 219 -3.15 -2.61 11.39
CA PHE A 219 -2.28 -3.74 11.80
C PHE A 219 -2.95 -4.75 12.73
N ARG A 220 -4.26 -4.62 13.00
CA ARG A 220 -4.95 -5.55 13.91
C ARG A 220 -5.11 -6.92 13.24
N ARG A 221 -4.49 -7.96 13.84
CA ARG A 221 -4.40 -9.34 13.30
C ARG A 221 -5.73 -10.10 13.21
N ASN A 222 -6.78 -9.65 13.90
CA ASN A 222 -8.14 -10.23 13.85
C ASN A 222 -9.12 -9.33 13.12
N VAL A 223 -8.64 -8.77 12.03
CA VAL A 223 -9.49 -8.05 11.13
C VAL A 223 -9.28 -8.69 9.79
N ASN A 224 -10.22 -9.55 9.38
CA ASN A 224 -10.35 -9.87 7.97
C ASN A 224 -10.31 -8.51 7.24
N VAL A 225 -9.26 -8.26 6.47
CA VAL A 225 -9.19 -7.06 5.62
C VAL A 225 -10.38 -7.09 4.62
N TYR A 226 -10.91 -8.29 4.34
CA TYR A 226 -12.18 -8.52 3.64
C TYR A 226 -13.47 -8.28 4.47
N THR A 227 -13.38 -8.06 5.78
CA THR A 227 -14.55 -7.92 6.68
C THR A 227 -14.47 -6.71 7.63
N SER A 228 -13.50 -5.81 7.45
CA SER A 228 -13.51 -4.48 8.10
C SER A 228 -13.49 -3.33 7.13
N THR A 229 -14.22 -3.53 6.05
CA THR A 229 -15.23 -2.58 5.62
C THR A 229 -15.82 -3.27 4.41
N SER A 230 -17.09 -3.63 4.49
CA SER A 230 -17.94 -3.66 3.30
C SER A 230 -18.03 -2.24 2.71
N GLU A 231 -16.97 -1.43 2.71
CA GLU A 231 -16.97 -0.01 2.39
C GLU A 231 -15.63 0.31 1.73
N ARG A 232 -15.41 -0.26 0.54
CA ARG A 232 -14.27 0.17 -0.27
C ARG A 232 -14.53 1.59 -0.72
N ILE A 233 -13.74 2.53 -0.22
CA ILE A 233 -13.85 3.92 -0.64
C ILE A 233 -13.42 4.02 -2.10
N VAL A 234 -14.33 4.45 -2.96
CA VAL A 234 -14.09 4.58 -4.40
C VAL A 234 -13.58 5.97 -4.72
N TYR A 235 -12.55 6.02 -5.55
CA TYR A 235 -11.98 7.27 -6.06
C TYR A 235 -12.11 7.30 -7.57
N HIS A 236 -12.22 8.51 -8.10
CA HIS A 236 -12.33 8.79 -9.52
C HIS A 236 -11.26 9.80 -9.92
N ARG A 237 -10.45 9.48 -10.95
CA ARG A 237 -9.53 10.46 -11.54
C ARG A 237 -10.28 11.26 -12.60
N VAL A 238 -10.36 12.58 -12.39
CA VAL A 238 -11.00 13.53 -13.29
C VAL A 238 -10.32 13.49 -14.66
N ARG A 239 -11.10 13.23 -15.70
CA ARG A 239 -10.69 13.30 -17.11
C ARG A 239 -11.03 14.67 -17.70
N ARG A 240 -10.39 14.98 -18.83
CA ARG A 240 -10.65 16.22 -19.57
C ARG A 240 -12.14 16.27 -19.97
N GLY A 241 -12.82 17.34 -19.59
CA GLY A 241 -14.24 17.56 -19.89
C GLY A 241 -15.22 17.06 -18.82
N GLU A 242 -14.76 16.35 -17.78
CA GLU A 242 -15.65 15.91 -16.70
C GLU A 242 -15.94 17.04 -15.69
N SER A 243 -17.21 17.14 -15.28
CA SER A 243 -17.67 18.08 -14.25
C SER A 243 -17.99 17.35 -12.96
N VAL A 244 -18.02 18.08 -11.84
CA VAL A 244 -18.44 17.52 -10.53
C VAL A 244 -19.81 16.83 -10.64
N ALA A 245 -20.73 17.42 -11.41
CA ALA A 245 -22.06 16.86 -11.63
C ALA A 245 -22.03 15.54 -12.40
N MET A 246 -21.23 15.44 -13.47
CA MET A 246 -21.09 14.20 -14.24
C MET A 246 -20.48 13.08 -13.39
N ILE A 247 -19.47 13.40 -12.60
CA ILE A 247 -18.80 12.43 -11.72
C ILE A 247 -19.74 11.99 -10.60
N ALA A 248 -20.47 12.91 -9.96
CA ALA A 248 -21.46 12.58 -8.93
C ALA A 248 -22.53 11.61 -9.47
N ARG A 249 -23.05 11.87 -10.68
CA ARG A 249 -24.01 10.99 -11.36
C ARG A 249 -23.43 9.60 -11.65
N LYS A 250 -22.17 9.53 -12.09
CA LYS A 250 -21.46 8.26 -12.39
C LYS A 250 -21.38 7.34 -11.17
N TYR A 251 -21.17 7.89 -9.98
CA TYR A 251 -21.05 7.12 -8.74
C TYR A 251 -22.32 7.11 -7.90
N ARG A 252 -23.45 7.59 -8.45
CA ARG A 252 -24.76 7.63 -7.78
C ARG A 252 -24.72 8.33 -6.41
N ILE A 253 -23.99 9.43 -6.31
CA ILE A 253 -23.98 10.30 -5.13
C ILE A 253 -24.42 11.71 -5.51
N SER A 254 -24.88 12.50 -4.54
CA SER A 254 -25.26 13.89 -4.80
C SER A 254 -24.02 14.76 -5.05
N VAL A 255 -24.17 15.85 -5.80
CA VAL A 255 -23.09 16.84 -5.99
C VAL A 255 -22.64 17.43 -4.65
N ALA A 256 -23.58 17.65 -3.73
CA ALA A 256 -23.27 18.12 -2.38
C ALA A 256 -22.38 17.13 -1.62
N GLU A 257 -22.72 15.83 -1.72
CA GLU A 257 -21.96 14.77 -1.07
C GLU A 257 -20.57 14.60 -1.69
N LEU A 258 -20.47 14.60 -3.02
CA LEU A 258 -19.18 14.57 -3.71
C LEU A 258 -18.31 15.79 -3.33
N CYS A 259 -18.90 16.98 -3.25
CA CYS A 259 -18.20 18.18 -2.80
C CYS A 259 -17.72 18.06 -1.35
N ARG A 260 -18.59 17.62 -0.44
CA ARG A 260 -18.30 17.41 0.99
C ARG A 260 -17.16 16.40 1.19
N LEU A 261 -17.21 15.28 0.48
CA LEU A 261 -16.19 14.21 0.55
C LEU A 261 -14.80 14.66 0.09
N ASN A 262 -14.72 15.75 -0.68
CA ASN A 262 -13.49 16.23 -1.31
C ASN A 262 -13.09 17.66 -0.88
N GLY A 263 -13.77 18.26 0.09
CA GLY A 263 -13.52 19.63 0.51
C GLY A 263 -13.71 20.67 -0.61
N LEU A 264 -14.55 20.36 -1.60
CA LEU A 264 -14.81 21.23 -2.75
C LEU A 264 -16.04 22.10 -2.48
N ARG A 265 -16.02 23.33 -2.98
CA ARG A 265 -17.21 24.16 -3.11
C ARG A 265 -17.94 23.77 -4.40
N ARG A 266 -19.26 23.99 -4.48
CA ARG A 266 -20.05 23.68 -5.69
C ARG A 266 -19.52 24.33 -6.98
N LYS A 267 -18.84 25.48 -6.85
CA LYS A 267 -18.21 26.23 -7.96
C LYS A 267 -16.72 25.92 -8.15
N SER A 268 -16.14 24.99 -7.39
CA SER A 268 -14.72 24.64 -7.51
C SER A 268 -14.44 24.03 -8.89
N ARG A 269 -13.42 24.54 -9.57
CA ARG A 269 -12.92 23.96 -10.83
C ARG A 269 -12.13 22.69 -10.55
N LEU A 270 -12.43 21.62 -11.30
CA LEU A 270 -11.70 20.35 -11.22
C LEU A 270 -10.46 20.40 -12.12
N ARG A 271 -9.34 19.84 -11.63
CA ARG A 271 -8.11 19.67 -12.43
C ARG A 271 -8.10 18.29 -13.06
N VAL A 272 -7.70 18.18 -14.32
CA VAL A 272 -7.50 16.87 -14.97
C VAL A 272 -6.43 16.09 -14.20
N GLY A 273 -6.69 14.82 -13.90
CA GLY A 273 -5.85 13.97 -13.07
C GLY A 273 -6.14 14.02 -11.57
N GLN A 274 -6.92 15.01 -11.09
CA GLN A 274 -7.33 15.13 -9.69
C GLN A 274 -8.15 13.92 -9.26
N ALA A 275 -7.81 13.31 -8.13
CA ALA A 275 -8.58 12.21 -7.56
C ALA A 275 -9.71 12.76 -6.68
N LEU A 276 -10.95 12.35 -6.98
CA LEU A 276 -12.13 12.66 -6.18
C LEU A 276 -12.65 11.41 -5.49
N ARG A 277 -12.84 11.48 -4.18
CA ARG A 277 -13.52 10.50 -3.34
C ARG A 277 -15.02 10.47 -3.69
N CYS A 278 -15.48 9.38 -4.26
CA CYS A 278 -16.84 9.21 -4.77
C CYS A 278 -17.72 8.30 -3.91
N GLY A 279 -17.37 8.11 -2.63
CA GLY A 279 -18.17 7.35 -1.66
C GLY A 279 -17.58 5.99 -1.32
N LYS A 280 -18.41 5.10 -0.77
CA LYS A 280 -18.07 3.75 -0.30
C LYS A 280 -18.89 2.73 -1.10
N ILE A 281 -18.28 1.65 -1.59
CA ILE A 281 -19.01 0.51 -2.17
C ILE A 281 -19.00 -0.67 -1.20
N TYR A 282 -20.19 -1.26 -1.00
CA TYR A 282 -20.39 -2.53 -0.31
C TYR A 282 -20.22 -3.69 -1.27
N ILE A 283 -19.11 -4.43 -1.14
CA ILE A 283 -18.95 -5.71 -1.82
C ILE A 283 -19.57 -6.78 -0.92
N THR A 284 -20.73 -7.30 -1.30
CA THR A 284 -21.27 -8.53 -0.73
C THR A 284 -20.55 -9.71 -1.37
N THR A 285 -19.66 -10.37 -0.63
CA THR A 285 -19.05 -11.62 -1.06
C THR A 285 -20.07 -12.76 -0.90
N PRO A 286 -20.32 -13.61 -1.92
CA PRO A 286 -21.21 -14.77 -1.75
C PRO A 286 -20.58 -15.77 -0.78
N LYS A 287 -21.28 -16.11 0.31
CA LYS A 287 -20.88 -17.21 1.21
C LYS A 287 -20.98 -18.54 0.46
N ARG A 288 -19.85 -19.21 0.26
CA ARG A 288 -19.79 -20.62 -0.18
C ARG A 288 -20.25 -21.50 0.99
N LYS A 289 -21.35 -22.25 0.82
CA LYS A 289 -21.78 -23.26 1.79
C LYS A 289 -20.75 -24.39 1.79
N ILE A 290 -20.12 -24.65 2.93
CA ILE A 290 -19.44 -25.92 3.21
C ILE A 290 -20.53 -26.82 3.78
N ALA A 291 -20.77 -27.95 3.12
CA ALA A 291 -21.67 -28.98 3.61
C ALA A 291 -20.96 -29.75 4.74
N GLU A 292 -21.65 -29.85 5.88
CA GLU A 292 -21.31 -30.78 6.94
C GLU A 292 -22.01 -32.11 6.62
N ASP A 293 -21.21 -33.11 6.24
CA ASP A 293 -21.55 -34.51 6.42
C ASP A 293 -21.31 -34.86 7.89
N GLU A 294 -22.36 -35.31 8.60
CA GLU A 294 -22.37 -36.53 9.42
C GLU A 294 -23.64 -36.64 10.30
N ALA A 295 -24.07 -37.89 10.50
CA ALA A 295 -25.01 -38.42 11.52
C ALA A 295 -26.54 -38.49 11.23
N VAL A 296 -26.91 -39.50 10.43
CA VAL A 296 -27.68 -40.72 10.81
C VAL A 296 -28.98 -40.60 11.64
N ALA A 297 -30.07 -41.01 10.96
CA ALA A 297 -31.28 -41.73 11.40
C ALA A 297 -32.29 -41.09 12.39
N SER A 298 -33.52 -40.85 11.91
CA SER A 298 -34.74 -41.53 12.39
C SER A 298 -36.01 -41.00 11.69
N THR A 299 -36.87 -41.94 11.34
CA THR A 299 -38.18 -41.95 10.69
C THR A 299 -39.20 -40.96 11.28
N THR A 300 -39.91 -40.18 10.45
CA THR A 300 -41.39 -40.23 10.28
C THR A 300 -41.93 -39.17 9.29
N THR A 301 -42.91 -39.63 8.51
CA THR A 301 -43.85 -38.94 7.62
C THR A 301 -44.53 -37.70 8.21
N THR A 302 -44.68 -36.64 7.41
CA THR A 302 -45.98 -36.08 6.96
C THR A 302 -45.79 -34.84 6.06
N ASN A 303 -46.65 -34.73 5.04
CA ASN A 303 -46.77 -33.60 4.12
C ASN A 303 -47.10 -32.30 4.87
N VAL A 304 -46.69 -31.14 4.32
CA VAL A 304 -47.58 -30.08 3.77
C VAL A 304 -46.75 -28.83 3.37
N ASP A 305 -47.02 -28.40 2.14
CA ASP A 305 -46.92 -27.05 1.54
C ASP A 305 -45.55 -26.38 1.31
N ARG A 306 -45.26 -26.15 0.02
CA ARG A 306 -44.11 -25.43 -0.51
C ARG A 306 -44.59 -24.08 -1.04
N THR A 307 -44.45 -23.01 -0.26
CA THR A 307 -44.43 -21.64 -0.81
C THR A 307 -43.01 -21.29 -1.26
N VAL A 308 -42.73 -21.52 -2.53
CA VAL A 308 -41.48 -21.09 -3.18
C VAL A 308 -41.60 -19.60 -3.51
N VAL A 309 -41.01 -18.74 -2.67
CA VAL A 309 -40.77 -17.33 -3.05
C VAL A 309 -39.59 -17.30 -4.02
N ARG A 310 -39.87 -17.03 -5.31
CA ARG A 310 -38.85 -16.79 -6.34
C ARG A 310 -38.26 -15.37 -6.17
N PRO A 311 -36.94 -15.19 -6.35
CA PRO A 311 -36.32 -13.86 -6.28
C PRO A 311 -36.76 -12.97 -7.45
N ALA A 312 -36.90 -11.67 -7.20
CA ALA A 312 -37.38 -10.66 -8.15
C ALA A 312 -36.57 -10.67 -9.47
N ALA A 313 -37.28 -10.92 -10.58
CA ALA A 313 -36.75 -10.79 -11.93
C ALA A 313 -36.83 -9.32 -12.39
N TYR A 314 -35.73 -8.77 -12.90
CA TYR A 314 -35.72 -7.46 -13.54
C TYR A 314 -36.08 -7.63 -15.02
N HIS A 315 -37.05 -6.86 -15.51
CA HIS A 315 -37.42 -6.81 -16.93
C HIS A 315 -36.66 -5.66 -17.62
N ARG A 316 -36.05 -5.93 -18.77
CA ARG A 316 -35.35 -4.91 -19.58
C ARG A 316 -36.37 -4.29 -20.52
N VAL A 317 -36.68 -3.01 -20.29
CA VAL A 317 -37.65 -2.24 -21.07
C VAL A 317 -37.11 -1.96 -22.47
N GLU A 318 -37.86 -2.36 -23.49
CA GLU A 318 -37.59 -2.05 -24.91
C GLU A 318 -38.26 -0.72 -25.32
N SER A 319 -37.85 -0.14 -26.46
CA SER A 319 -38.17 1.25 -26.83
C SER A 319 -39.67 1.59 -26.92
N ASP A 320 -40.53 0.59 -27.07
CA ASP A 320 -41.96 0.76 -27.34
C ASP A 320 -42.85 0.20 -26.21
N GLU A 321 -42.27 -0.14 -25.06
CA GLU A 321 -43.00 -0.67 -23.91
C GLU A 321 -43.44 0.42 -22.92
N THR A 322 -44.66 0.28 -22.40
CA THR A 322 -45.22 1.18 -21.39
C THR A 322 -45.33 0.46 -20.04
N LEU A 323 -45.39 1.21 -18.94
CA LEU A 323 -45.51 0.63 -17.60
C LEU A 323 -46.75 -0.30 -17.47
N MET A 324 -47.84 0.07 -18.15
CA MET A 324 -49.08 -0.71 -18.21
C MET A 324 -48.95 -2.00 -19.03
N SER A 325 -48.20 -2.00 -20.14
CA SER A 325 -47.98 -3.23 -20.93
C SER A 325 -47.10 -4.23 -20.19
N ILE A 326 -46.07 -3.74 -19.50
CA ILE A 326 -45.18 -4.56 -18.67
C ILE A 326 -45.95 -5.14 -17.48
N ALA A 327 -46.74 -4.33 -16.77
CA ALA A 327 -47.53 -4.79 -15.64
C ALA A 327 -48.54 -5.89 -16.04
N ARG A 328 -49.22 -5.74 -17.19
CA ARG A 328 -50.12 -6.77 -17.72
C ARG A 328 -49.39 -8.08 -18.06
N GLN A 329 -48.18 -8.01 -18.64
CA GLN A 329 -47.36 -9.17 -18.96
C GLN A 329 -46.95 -9.96 -17.70
N TYR A 330 -46.75 -9.28 -16.58
CA TYR A 330 -46.35 -9.90 -15.30
C TYR A 330 -47.50 -10.06 -14.30
N GLY A 331 -48.75 -9.81 -14.71
CA GLY A 331 -49.93 -9.97 -13.87
C GLY A 331 -50.01 -9.00 -12.67
N ALA A 332 -49.41 -7.82 -12.79
CA ALA A 332 -49.42 -6.77 -11.77
C ALA A 332 -50.40 -5.63 -12.15
N SER A 333 -51.01 -4.99 -11.14
CA SER A 333 -51.79 -3.74 -11.32
C SER A 333 -50.88 -2.52 -11.22
N VAL A 334 -51.11 -1.50 -12.05
CA VAL A 334 -50.48 -0.19 -11.90
C VAL A 334 -51.52 0.75 -11.30
N ASP A 335 -51.53 0.86 -9.99
CA ASP A 335 -52.37 1.86 -9.32
C ASP A 335 -51.63 3.21 -9.35
N ALA A 336 -52.36 4.27 -9.74
CA ALA A 336 -51.82 5.57 -10.13
C ALA A 336 -51.21 6.37 -8.97
#